data_AF-A0A945QFS6-F1
#
_entry.id   AF-A0A945QFS6-F1
#
_cell.length_a   1.000
_cell.length_b   1.000
_cell.length_c   1.000
_cell.angle_alpha   90.00
_cell.angle_beta   90.00
_cell.angle_gamma   90.00
#
_symmetry.space_group_name_H-M   'P 1'
#
loop_
_entity.id
_entity.type
_entity.pdbx_description
1 polymer ?
#
loop_
_entity_poly.entity_id
_entity_poly.type
_entity_poly.pdbx_seq_one_letter_code
_entity_poly.pdbx_strand_id
1 'polypeptide(L)'
;MAPDHNHTIRPKFNNLLTRLLSAIVLLPLAVFVILTGGIPYLTFVILITILIIFEWNGITEKKSTSLLFSLQALSMTLLLLEINFGSPYLMISFCSSLIAIVAMSYLIKAKIKWALIGFFYAIVPSVAILLIGKNVSGQVVLWMMIVIWSMDT
;
A
#
# COMPACT_ATOMS: atom_id res chain seq x y z
N MET A 1 19.67 -17.05 45.34
CA MET A 1 18.58 -16.06 45.37
C MET A 1 18.27 -15.71 43.92
N ALA A 2 17.20 -16.27 43.36
CA ALA A 2 16.83 -16.03 41.96
C ALA A 2 16.15 -14.65 41.82
N PRO A 3 16.40 -13.89 40.74
CA PRO A 3 15.74 -12.61 40.54
C PRO A 3 14.28 -12.84 40.12
N ASP A 4 13.36 -12.21 40.85
CA ASP A 4 11.94 -12.07 40.54
C ASP A 4 11.76 -11.47 39.13
N HIS A 5 11.16 -12.25 38.23
CA HIS A 5 10.67 -11.80 36.94
C HIS A 5 9.27 -11.19 37.11
N ASN A 6 9.21 -9.91 37.49
CA ASN A 6 7.96 -9.16 37.51
C ASN A 6 7.43 -8.93 36.09
N HIS A 7 6.69 -9.91 35.57
CA HIS A 7 5.86 -9.76 34.39
C HIS A 7 4.69 -8.82 34.73
N THR A 8 4.87 -7.53 34.46
CA THR A 8 3.77 -6.57 34.47
C THR A 8 2.82 -6.88 33.32
N ILE A 9 1.76 -7.63 33.60
CA ILE A 9 0.66 -7.88 32.66
C ILE A 9 -0.10 -6.56 32.50
N ARG A 10 0.27 -5.76 31.49
CA ARG A 10 -0.55 -4.61 31.09
C ARG A 10 -1.90 -5.12 30.57
N PRO A 11 -3.04 -4.60 31.04
CA PRO A 11 -4.36 -5.11 30.65
C PRO A 11 -4.59 -4.93 29.14
N LYS A 12 -4.91 -6.04 28.46
CA LYS A 12 -5.19 -6.18 27.01
C LYS A 12 -6.41 -5.36 26.49
N PHE A 13 -7.19 -4.72 27.37
CA PHE A 13 -8.41 -3.99 26.98
C PHE A 13 -8.15 -2.82 26.02
N ASN A 14 -7.04 -2.11 26.17
CA ASN A 14 -6.70 -1.00 25.27
C ASN A 14 -6.56 -1.44 23.80
N ASN A 15 -6.10 -2.66 23.54
CA ASN A 15 -5.86 -3.12 22.17
C ASN A 15 -7.16 -3.45 21.43
N LEU A 16 -8.14 -4.08 22.10
CA LEU A 16 -9.44 -4.35 21.48
C LEU A 16 -10.20 -3.06 21.20
N LEU A 17 -10.19 -2.13 22.14
CA LEU A 17 -10.85 -0.82 21.99
C LEU A 17 -10.19 0.00 20.87
N THR A 18 -8.85 0.00 20.78
CA THR A 18 -8.12 0.67 19.68
C THR A 18 -8.46 0.06 18.31
N ARG A 19 -8.52 -1.27 18.21
CA ARG A 19 -8.90 -1.95 16.96
C ARG A 19 -10.34 -1.61 16.57
N LEU A 20 -11.28 -1.65 17.52
CA LEU A 20 -12.67 -1.30 17.28
C LEU A 20 -12.81 0.15 16.79
N LEU A 21 -12.16 1.11 17.46
CA LEU A 21 -12.17 2.51 17.06
C LEU A 21 -11.57 2.70 15.66
N SER A 22 -10.44 2.05 15.36
CA SER A 22 -9.84 2.14 14.02
C SER A 22 -10.76 1.58 12.94
N ALA A 23 -11.48 0.48 13.20
CA ALA A 23 -12.39 -0.13 12.24
C ALA A 23 -13.61 0.76 11.97
N ILE A 24 -14.19 1.33 13.03
CA ILE A 24 -15.32 2.26 12.95
C ILE A 24 -14.95 3.53 12.14
N VAL A 25 -13.70 3.96 12.15
CA VAL A 25 -13.25 5.12 11.38
C VAL A 25 -12.85 4.74 9.95
N LEU A 26 -12.06 3.67 9.78
CA LEU A 26 -11.50 3.29 8.48
C LEU A 26 -12.56 2.76 7.50
N LEU A 27 -13.55 2.01 7.98
CA LEU A 27 -14.55 1.41 7.10
C LEU A 27 -15.44 2.48 6.45
N PRO A 28 -16.08 3.41 7.19
CA PRO A 28 -16.85 4.50 6.59
C PRO A 28 -16.00 5.41 5.71
N LEU A 29 -14.74 5.67 6.11
CA LEU A 29 -13.81 6.46 5.30
C LEU A 29 -13.54 5.79 3.94
N ALA A 30 -13.25 4.49 3.94
CA ALA A 30 -13.02 3.74 2.71
C ALA A 30 -14.28 3.75 1.81
N VAL A 31 -15.45 3.49 2.38
CA VAL A 31 -16.73 3.54 1.65
C VAL A 31 -16.97 4.92 1.05
N PHE A 32 -16.81 5.97 1.85
CA PHE A 32 -16.99 7.35 1.40
C PHE A 32 -16.06 7.68 0.22
N VAL A 33 -14.77 7.38 0.35
CA VAL A 33 -13.77 7.67 -0.67
C VAL A 33 -14.04 6.92 -1.97
N ILE A 34 -14.35 5.61 -1.87
CA ILE A 34 -14.67 4.77 -3.04
C ILE A 34 -15.90 5.31 -3.80
N LEU A 35 -16.93 5.74 -3.07
CA LEU A 35 -18.16 6.26 -3.67
C LEU A 35 -18.00 7.68 -4.24
N THR A 36 -17.21 8.55 -3.61
CA THR A 36 -16.90 9.88 -4.16
C THR A 36 -16.06 9.82 -5.43
N GLY A 37 -15.21 8.81 -5.58
CA GLY A 37 -14.34 8.66 -6.74
C GLY A 37 -13.34 9.82 -6.90
N GLY A 38 -12.91 10.05 -8.15
CA GLY A 38 -12.08 11.20 -8.52
C GLY A 38 -10.73 11.29 -7.80
N ILE A 39 -10.34 12.52 -7.44
CA ILE A 39 -9.06 12.81 -6.76
C ILE A 39 -8.99 12.20 -5.35
N PRO A 40 -10.03 12.29 -4.48
CA PRO A 40 -10.00 11.64 -3.16
C PRO A 40 -9.69 10.15 -3.24
N TYR A 41 -10.31 9.46 -4.21
CA TYR A 41 -10.07 8.05 -4.46
C TYR A 41 -8.65 7.76 -4.94
N LEU A 42 -8.13 8.55 -5.88
CA LEU A 42 -6.74 8.46 -6.34
C LEU A 42 -5.76 8.61 -5.17
N THR A 43 -5.93 9.64 -4.35
CA THR A 43 -5.07 9.90 -3.19
C THR A 43 -5.12 8.72 -2.22
N PHE A 44 -6.28 8.15 -1.96
CA PHE A 44 -6.44 7.00 -1.08
C PHE A 44 -5.75 5.74 -1.63
N VAL A 45 -5.89 5.46 -2.93
CA VAL A 45 -5.16 4.34 -3.57
C VAL A 45 -3.65 4.54 -3.44
N ILE A 46 -3.15 5.74 -3.74
CA ILE A 46 -1.72 6.08 -3.60
C ILE A 46 -1.23 5.84 -2.16
N LEU A 47 -1.98 6.32 -1.15
CA LEU A 47 -1.63 6.13 0.25
C LEU A 47 -1.54 4.65 0.63
N ILE A 48 -2.51 3.83 0.20
CA ILE A 48 -2.49 2.39 0.45
C ILE A 48 -1.29 1.73 -0.26
N THR A 49 -0.99 2.10 -1.51
CA THR A 49 0.19 1.58 -2.24
C THR A 49 1.48 1.88 -1.48
N ILE A 50 1.62 3.09 -0.96
CA ILE A 50 2.79 3.52 -0.17
C ILE A 50 2.88 2.72 1.15
N LEU A 51 1.75 2.48 1.82
CA LEU A 51 1.72 1.67 3.04
C LEU A 51 2.13 0.22 2.78
N ILE A 52 1.64 -0.39 1.68
CA ILE A 52 2.01 -1.77 1.31
C ILE A 52 3.53 -1.86 1.09
N ILE A 53 4.12 -0.93 0.36
CA ILE A 53 5.57 -0.99 0.09
C ILE A 53 6.41 -0.62 1.31
N PHE A 54 5.90 0.23 2.22
CA PHE A 54 6.53 0.52 3.51
C PHE A 54 6.65 -0.74 4.37
N GLU A 55 5.56 -1.49 4.52
CA GLU A 55 5.54 -2.75 5.26
C GLU A 55 6.42 -3.81 4.59
N TRP A 56 6.36 -3.91 3.26
CA TRP A 56 7.20 -4.85 2.51
C TRP A 56 8.70 -4.62 2.74
N ASN A 57 9.16 -3.36 2.68
CA ASN A 57 10.56 -3.01 2.93
C ASN A 57 10.92 -3.20 4.41
N GLY A 58 9.99 -2.98 5.33
CA GLY A 58 10.15 -3.34 6.75
C GLY A 58 10.48 -4.83 6.94
N ILE A 59 9.78 -5.72 6.23
CA ILE A 59 10.00 -7.17 6.29
C ILE A 59 11.33 -7.57 5.62
N THR A 60 11.64 -7.00 4.46
CA THR A 60 12.75 -7.48 3.60
C THR A 60 14.11 -6.86 3.92
N GLU A 61 14.16 -5.58 4.34
CA GLU A 61 15.41 -4.84 4.56
C GLU A 61 15.67 -4.49 6.03
N LYS A 62 14.79 -4.89 6.97
CA LYS A 62 14.79 -4.52 8.40
C LYS A 62 14.68 -3.01 8.68
N LYS A 63 14.81 -2.16 7.66
CA LYS A 63 14.63 -0.71 7.71
C LYS A 63 13.45 -0.35 6.82
N SER A 64 12.35 0.13 7.42
CA SER A 64 11.15 0.48 6.64
C SER A 64 11.33 1.75 5.79
N THR A 65 12.19 2.68 6.21
CA THR A 65 12.46 3.95 5.51
C THR A 65 13.86 3.96 4.89
N SER A 66 14.08 3.19 3.83
CA SER A 66 15.30 3.23 3.03
C SER A 66 15.17 4.21 1.85
N LEU A 67 16.29 4.62 1.24
CA LEU A 67 16.25 5.38 -0.01
C LEU A 67 15.55 4.58 -1.13
N LEU A 68 15.61 3.24 -1.06
CA LEU A 68 14.89 2.34 -1.96
C LEU A 68 13.38 2.50 -1.81
N PHE A 69 12.88 2.53 -0.57
CA PHE A 69 11.48 2.82 -0.29
C PHE A 69 11.05 4.16 -0.88
N SER A 70 11.83 5.23 -0.68
CA SER A 70 11.45 6.55 -1.23
C SER A 70 11.37 6.55 -2.76
N LEU A 71 12.29 5.84 -3.43
CA LEU A 71 12.29 5.73 -4.88
C LEU A 71 11.12 4.89 -5.39
N GLN A 72 10.80 3.77 -4.73
CA GLN A 72 9.65 2.95 -5.06
C GLN A 72 8.34 3.70 -4.83
N ALA A 73 8.19 4.38 -3.68
CA ALA A 73 7.01 5.18 -3.40
C ALA A 73 6.82 6.28 -4.46
N LEU A 74 7.89 7.02 -4.79
CA LEU A 74 7.85 8.04 -5.84
C LEU A 74 7.44 7.44 -7.19
N SER A 75 8.08 6.36 -7.62
CA SER A 75 7.80 5.77 -8.93
C SER A 75 6.37 5.23 -9.02
N MET A 76 5.85 4.61 -7.97
CA MET A 76 4.45 4.18 -7.90
C MET A 76 3.47 5.35 -7.97
N THR A 77 3.74 6.43 -7.23
CA THR A 77 2.86 7.60 -7.23
C THR A 77 2.77 8.23 -8.62
N LEU A 78 3.90 8.35 -9.32
CA LEU A 78 3.95 8.89 -10.68
C LEU A 78 3.22 7.97 -11.67
N LEU A 79 3.40 6.66 -11.58
CA LEU A 79 2.69 5.71 -12.44
C LEU A 79 1.17 5.77 -12.23
N LEU A 80 0.70 5.82 -10.98
CA LEU A 80 -0.73 5.92 -10.68
C LEU A 80 -1.33 7.24 -11.18
N LEU A 81 -0.58 8.34 -11.09
CA LEU A 81 -0.97 9.63 -11.67
C LEU A 81 -1.07 9.55 -13.19
N GLU A 82 -0.07 8.99 -13.86
CA GLU A 82 -0.08 8.84 -15.32
C GLU A 82 -1.25 7.98 -15.82
N ILE A 83 -1.58 6.89 -15.11
CA ILE A 83 -2.74 6.05 -15.40
C ILE A 83 -4.04 6.84 -15.23
N ASN A 84 -4.12 7.65 -14.16
CA ASN A 84 -5.30 8.45 -13.89
C ASN A 84 -5.54 9.54 -14.96
N PHE A 85 -4.49 10.23 -15.40
CA PHE A 85 -4.56 11.26 -16.44
C PHE A 85 -4.54 10.71 -17.87
N GLY A 86 -4.23 9.42 -18.06
CA GLY A 86 -4.22 8.77 -19.38
C GLY A 86 -3.05 9.22 -20.25
N SER A 87 -1.86 9.36 -19.67
CA SER A 87 -0.69 9.83 -20.42
C SER A 87 -0.21 8.80 -21.46
N PRO A 88 0.28 9.23 -22.64
CA PRO A 88 0.81 8.31 -23.66
C PRO A 88 2.19 7.74 -23.31
N TYR A 89 2.86 8.28 -22.28
CA TYR A 89 4.24 7.92 -21.92
C TYR A 89 4.34 6.80 -20.88
N LEU A 90 3.21 6.17 -20.52
CA LEU A 90 3.10 5.16 -19.46
C LEU A 90 4.12 4.02 -19.60
N MET A 91 4.34 3.52 -20.82
CA MET A 91 5.27 2.40 -21.06
C MET A 91 6.73 2.81 -20.77
N ILE A 92 7.10 4.05 -21.11
CA ILE A 92 8.44 4.59 -20.87
C ILE A 92 8.65 4.79 -19.37
N SER A 93 7.69 5.42 -18.70
CA SER A 93 7.73 5.63 -17.25
C SER A 93 7.82 4.31 -16.50
N PHE A 94 7.05 3.30 -16.92
CA PHE A 94 7.12 1.96 -16.34
C PHE A 94 8.52 1.33 -16.49
N CYS A 95 9.07 1.31 -17.71
CA CYS A 95 10.42 0.80 -17.94
C CYS A 95 11.49 1.55 -17.13
N SER A 96 11.41 2.88 -17.08
CA SER A 96 12.33 3.71 -16.31
C SER A 96 12.26 3.42 -14.80
N SER A 97 11.07 3.17 -14.26
CA SER A 97 10.88 2.84 -12.85
C SER A 97 11.56 1.52 -12.47
N LEU A 98 11.47 0.51 -13.33
CA LEU A 98 12.13 -0.78 -13.13
C LEU A 98 13.66 -0.63 -13.14
N ILE A 99 14.18 0.11 -14.12
CA ILE A 99 15.63 0.39 -14.22
C ILE A 99 16.11 1.13 -12.97
N ALA A 100 15.38 2.16 -12.54
CA ALA A 100 15.73 2.93 -11.35
C ALA A 100 15.74 2.07 -10.08
N ILE A 101 14.75 1.20 -9.89
CA ILE A 101 14.68 0.30 -8.72
C ILE A 101 15.84 -0.69 -8.72
N VAL A 102 16.16 -1.28 -9.87
CA VAL A 102 17.30 -2.20 -9.99
C VAL A 102 18.61 -1.47 -9.71
N ALA A 103 18.81 -0.28 -10.30
CA ALA A 103 20.00 0.54 -10.06
C ALA A 103 20.15 0.91 -8.57
N MET A 104 19.06 1.33 -7.92
CA MET A 104 19.08 1.69 -6.50
C MET A 104 19.32 0.47 -5.60
N SER A 105 18.80 -0.69 -5.99
CA SER A 105 19.04 -1.95 -5.29
C SER A 105 20.53 -2.30 -5.27
N TYR A 106 21.24 -2.06 -6.37
CA TYR A 106 22.71 -2.25 -6.42
C TYR A 106 23.44 -1.26 -5.51
N LEU A 107 23.04 0.02 -5.49
CA LEU A 107 23.69 1.04 -4.66
C LEU A 107 23.56 0.76 -3.16
N ILE A 108 22.39 0.28 -2.72
CA ILE A 108 22.10 -0.02 -1.31
C ILE A 108 22.53 -1.45 -0.93
N LYS A 109 22.99 -2.26 -1.90
CA LYS A 109 23.26 -3.70 -1.73
C LYS A 109 22.03 -4.47 -1.23
N ALA A 110 20.86 -4.01 -1.64
CA ALA A 110 19.59 -4.68 -1.40
C ALA A 110 19.44 -5.92 -2.29
N LYS A 111 18.61 -6.87 -1.86
CA LYS A 111 18.29 -8.04 -2.67
C LYS A 111 17.29 -7.65 -3.76
N ILE A 112 17.76 -7.51 -5.00
CA ILE A 112 16.97 -7.08 -6.18
C ILE A 112 15.66 -7.88 -6.33
N LYS A 113 15.70 -9.20 -6.10
CA LYS A 113 14.52 -10.07 -6.19
C LYS A 113 13.38 -9.58 -5.27
N TRP A 114 13.71 -9.20 -4.03
CA TRP A 114 12.72 -8.73 -3.06
C TRP A 114 12.20 -7.33 -3.38
N ALA A 115 13.07 -6.45 -3.88
CA ALA A 115 12.66 -5.11 -4.32
C ALA A 115 11.67 -5.16 -5.50
N LEU A 116 11.93 -6.02 -6.50
CA LEU A 116 11.05 -6.18 -7.65
C LEU A 116 9.73 -6.85 -7.28
N ILE A 117 9.76 -7.93 -6.48
CA ILE A 117 8.53 -8.61 -6.05
C ILE A 117 7.65 -7.65 -5.25
N GLY A 118 8.22 -6.87 -4.33
CA GLY A 118 7.47 -5.87 -3.57
C GLY A 118 6.84 -4.79 -4.46
N PHE A 119 7.59 -4.33 -5.46
CA PHE A 119 7.07 -3.40 -6.45
C PHE A 119 5.84 -3.96 -7.17
N PHE A 120 5.95 -5.16 -7.76
CA PHE A 120 4.82 -5.78 -8.45
C PHE A 120 3.64 -6.07 -7.50
N TYR A 121 3.95 -6.52 -6.28
CA TYR A 121 2.95 -6.83 -5.26
C TYR A 121 2.13 -5.60 -4.85
N ALA A 122 2.76 -4.43 -4.76
CA ALA A 122 2.06 -3.19 -4.44
C ALA A 122 1.30 -2.60 -5.64
N ILE A 123 1.90 -2.55 -6.83
CA ILE A 123 1.31 -1.83 -7.97
C ILE A 123 0.13 -2.56 -8.61
N VAL A 124 0.20 -3.88 -8.75
CA VAL A 124 -0.83 -4.67 -9.45
C VAL A 124 -2.22 -4.48 -8.82
N PRO A 125 -2.43 -4.69 -7.50
CA PRO A 125 -3.73 -4.48 -6.89
C PRO A 125 -4.17 -3.01 -6.93
N SER A 126 -3.23 -2.07 -6.76
CA SER A 126 -3.54 -0.63 -6.81
C SER A 126 -4.01 -0.17 -8.19
N VAL A 127 -3.35 -0.64 -9.26
CA VAL A 127 -3.76 -0.36 -10.64
C VAL A 127 -5.10 -1.01 -10.96
N ALA A 128 -5.31 -2.27 -10.56
CA ALA A 128 -6.56 -2.97 -10.80
C ALA A 128 -7.75 -2.24 -10.19
N ILE A 129 -7.66 -1.88 -8.91
CA ILE A 129 -8.70 -1.14 -8.20
C ILE A 129 -8.94 0.22 -8.88
N LEU A 130 -7.88 0.98 -9.18
CA LEU A 130 -7.98 2.30 -9.81
C LEU A 130 -8.65 2.24 -11.19
N LEU A 131 -8.30 1.27 -12.03
CA LEU A 131 -8.89 1.10 -13.36
C LEU A 131 -10.36 0.71 -13.28
N ILE A 132 -10.74 -0.18 -12.36
CA ILE A 132 -12.14 -0.59 -12.19
C ILE A 132 -12.98 0.58 -11.68
N GLY A 133 -12.46 1.33 -10.70
CA GLY A 133 -13.12 2.53 -10.18
C GLY A 133 -13.32 3.60 -11.23
N LYS A 134 -12.35 3.78 -12.14
CA LYS A 134 -12.42 4.78 -13.23
C LYS A 134 -13.30 4.34 -14.41
N ASN A 135 -13.19 3.08 -14.84
CA ASN A 135 -13.80 2.61 -16.10
C ASN A 135 -15.20 2.01 -15.90
N VAL A 136 -15.52 1.50 -14.71
CA VAL A 136 -16.81 0.82 -14.45
C VAL A 136 -17.63 1.64 -13.48
N SER A 137 -17.30 1.60 -12.19
CA SER A 137 -17.89 2.43 -11.14
C SER A 137 -17.25 2.13 -9.79
N GLY A 138 -17.33 3.08 -8.85
CA GLY A 138 -16.98 2.85 -7.46
C GLY A 138 -17.86 1.79 -6.77
N GLN A 139 -19.09 1.57 -7.24
CA GLN A 139 -20.00 0.56 -6.69
C GLN A 139 -19.47 -0.86 -6.89
N VAL A 140 -18.88 -1.16 -8.05
CA VAL A 140 -18.27 -2.47 -8.33
C VAL A 140 -17.03 -2.67 -7.47
N VAL A 141 -16.21 -1.63 -7.28
CA VAL A 141 -15.07 -1.67 -6.35
C VAL A 141 -15.55 -1.97 -4.93
N LEU A 142 -16.57 -1.26 -4.46
CA LEU A 142 -17.14 -1.47 -3.13
C LEU A 142 -17.71 -2.88 -2.96
N TRP A 143 -18.42 -3.40 -3.98
CA TRP A 143 -18.93 -4.77 -3.97
C TRP A 143 -17.79 -5.80 -3.85
N MET A 144 -16.72 -5.65 -4.63
CA MET A 144 -15.54 -6.51 -4.51
C MET A 144 -14.91 -6.43 -3.11
N MET A 145 -14.79 -5.23 -2.55
CA MET A 145 -14.25 -5.04 -1.20
C MET A 145 -15.12 -5.71 -0.13
N ILE A 146 -16.45 -5.61 -0.23
CA ILE A 146 -17.37 -6.32 0.68
C ILE A 146 -17.17 -7.82 0.59
N VAL A 147 -17.04 -8.38 -0.62
CA VAL A 147 -16.80 -9.82 -0.81
C VAL A 147 -15.49 -10.24 -0.15
N ILE A 148 -14.40 -9.48 -0.38
CA ILE A 148 -13.09 -9.76 0.24
C ILE A 148 -13.19 -9.68 1.77
N TRP A 149 -13.77 -8.60 2.30
CA TRP A 149 -13.92 -8.41 3.74
C TRP A 149 -14.76 -9.50 4.40
N SER A 150 -15.76 -10.03 3.70
CA SER A 150 -16.62 -11.11 4.19
C SER A 150 -15.92 -12.47 4.18
N MET A 151 -14.86 -12.64 3.37
CA MET A 151 -14.03 -13.85 3.39
C MET A 151 -12.96 -13.80 4.50
N ASP A 152 -12.60 -12.60 4.95
CA ASP A 152 -11.60 -12.37 6.02
C ASP A 152 -12.20 -12.45 7.45
N THR A 153 -13.53 -12.42 7.61
CA THR A 153 -14.24 -12.61 8.89
C THR A 153 -14.41 -14.08 9.27
#